data_AF-A0A176WH43-F1
#
_entry.id   AF-A0A176WH43-F1
#
_cell.length_a   1.000
_cell.length_b   1.000
_cell.length_c   1.000
_cell.angle_alpha   90.00
_cell.angle_beta   90.00
_cell.angle_gamma   90.00
#
_symmetry.space_group_name_H-M   'P 1'
#
loop_
_entity.id
_entity.type
_entity.pdbx_description
1 polymer ?
#
loop_
_entity_poly.entity_id
_entity_poly.type
_entity_poly.pdbx_seq_one_letter_code
_entity_poly.pdbx_strand_id
1 'polypeptide(L)'
;MDRSVISGRKIAAVQAVALVALAVCLVNQVAAEARSLAQVTEGEPIAWVPSGAKFLVPEPPLILTYHNGPILAGVGKVPVYVIWYGNFSEPQKMMVRDFFSSTGDANCPAPSVNSWWKMTGGYKNLEGVSVPQAVTLEAEICDFGCSHGKTLSSADIETIVVNSLSTFPSDANALYMIFTSHDVVVADFCTSQCGSHYATPALNATGGKQLPYAWVGNPESQCAGKCAWPFAKPEYGPADTPLLPPNGDIGMDGMIINIAAIMAGTVTNPFNSGFYQGDGAAPLEAATACTGMFGAGAYSGYAGQLLHDEVTGDSYNAKGINNRKFLLPALWDPVSLNCTPPPSSSRLLSGKIRRSLVTYDGNMYVDSTLVDGRVVIQKLMMLW
;
A
#
# COMPACT_ATOMS: atom_id res chain seq x y z
N MET A 1 0.61 -70.46 -38.47
CA MET A 1 1.51 -69.29 -38.57
C MET A 1 0.65 -68.10 -38.93
N ASP A 2 0.32 -67.31 -37.92
CA ASP A 2 -0.89 -66.51 -37.87
C ASP A 2 -0.64 -65.08 -38.36
N ARG A 3 -1.53 -64.60 -39.24
CA ARG A 3 -1.45 -63.31 -39.96
C ARG A 3 -1.67 -62.09 -39.05
N SER A 4 -2.05 -62.33 -37.79
CA SER A 4 -2.32 -61.33 -36.76
C SER A 4 -1.07 -60.56 -36.29
N VAL A 5 0.09 -61.23 -36.19
CA VAL A 5 1.33 -60.62 -35.68
C VAL A 5 1.98 -59.66 -36.69
N ILE A 6 1.78 -59.90 -37.99
CA ILE A 6 2.31 -59.05 -39.06
C ILE A 6 1.52 -57.74 -39.18
N SER A 7 0.23 -57.76 -38.84
CA SER A 7 -0.64 -56.57 -38.85
C SER A 7 -0.26 -55.56 -37.75
N GLY A 8 -0.04 -56.04 -36.52
CA GLY A 8 0.31 -55.17 -35.38
C GLY A 8 1.67 -54.46 -35.52
N ARG A 9 2.68 -55.12 -36.10
CA ARG A 9 3.99 -54.49 -36.37
C ARG A 9 3.94 -53.42 -37.45
N LYS A 10 3.05 -53.54 -38.43
CA LYS A 10 2.87 -52.52 -39.48
C LYS A 10 2.18 -51.27 -38.92
N ILE A 11 1.20 -51.42 -38.03
CA ILE A 11 0.49 -50.30 -37.41
C ILE A 11 1.41 -49.50 -36.47
N ALA A 12 2.23 -50.19 -35.66
CA ALA A 12 3.21 -49.54 -34.79
C ALA A 12 4.31 -48.77 -35.57
N ALA A 13 4.76 -49.32 -36.70
CA ALA A 13 5.74 -48.65 -37.56
C ALA A 13 5.15 -47.38 -38.22
N VAL A 14 3.89 -47.41 -38.65
CA VAL A 14 3.21 -46.24 -39.24
C VAL A 14 2.97 -45.14 -38.19
N GLN A 15 2.63 -45.50 -36.95
CA GLN A 15 2.48 -44.53 -35.85
C GLN A 15 3.81 -43.90 -35.43
N ALA A 16 4.90 -44.67 -35.38
CA ALA A 16 6.23 -44.15 -35.06
C ALA A 16 6.74 -43.17 -36.13
N VAL A 17 6.51 -43.46 -37.43
CA VAL A 17 6.88 -42.55 -38.53
C VAL A 17 6.07 -41.26 -38.49
N ALA A 18 4.77 -41.33 -38.14
CA ALA A 18 3.93 -40.14 -38.00
C ALA A 18 4.36 -39.24 -36.83
N LEU A 19 4.76 -39.81 -35.69
CA LEU A 19 5.27 -39.07 -34.53
C LEU A 19 6.61 -38.38 -34.82
N VAL A 20 7.52 -39.04 -35.55
CA VAL A 20 8.80 -38.44 -35.96
C VAL A 20 8.56 -37.31 -36.98
N ALA A 21 7.63 -37.47 -37.91
CA ALA A 21 7.30 -36.41 -38.88
C ALA A 21 6.69 -35.16 -38.21
N LEU A 22 5.84 -35.34 -37.19
CA LEU A 22 5.28 -34.26 -36.38
C LEU A 22 6.37 -33.53 -35.57
N ALA A 23 7.29 -34.27 -34.95
CA ALA A 23 8.40 -33.68 -34.22
C ALA A 23 9.34 -32.87 -35.14
N VAL A 24 9.64 -33.38 -36.34
CA VAL A 24 10.46 -32.66 -37.33
C VAL A 24 9.75 -31.41 -37.86
N CYS A 25 8.42 -31.44 -38.04
CA CYS A 25 7.66 -30.24 -38.39
C CYS A 25 7.71 -29.18 -37.28
N LEU A 26 7.54 -29.55 -36.01
CA LEU A 26 7.61 -28.61 -34.89
C LEU A 26 9.01 -27.97 -34.76
N VAL A 27 10.08 -28.77 -34.89
CA VAL A 27 11.46 -28.24 -34.81
C VAL A 27 11.74 -27.27 -35.96
N ASN A 28 11.25 -27.56 -37.17
CA ASN A 28 11.40 -26.65 -38.31
C ASN A 28 10.56 -25.37 -38.18
N GLN A 29 9.38 -25.42 -37.54
CA GLN A 29 8.56 -24.24 -37.25
C GLN A 29 9.24 -23.31 -36.24
N VAL A 30 9.78 -23.86 -35.14
CA VAL A 30 10.52 -23.09 -34.13
C VAL A 30 11.81 -22.50 -34.71
N ALA A 31 12.51 -23.24 -35.59
CA ALA A 31 13.70 -22.73 -36.28
C ALA A 31 13.41 -21.61 -37.29
N ALA A 32 12.23 -21.63 -37.93
CA ALA A 32 11.80 -20.57 -38.84
C ALA A 32 11.45 -19.27 -38.08
N GLU A 33 10.79 -19.37 -36.93
CA GLU A 33 10.49 -18.22 -36.07
C GLU A 33 11.76 -17.61 -35.46
N ALA A 34 12.72 -18.44 -35.01
CA ALA A 34 14.02 -17.98 -34.51
C ALA A 34 14.86 -17.26 -35.59
N ARG A 35 14.73 -17.64 -36.86
CA ARG A 35 15.39 -16.95 -37.99
C ARG A 35 14.74 -15.61 -38.32
N SER A 36 13.45 -15.42 -38.04
CA SER A 36 12.77 -14.14 -38.25
C SER A 36 13.17 -13.06 -37.22
N LEU A 37 13.58 -13.48 -36.01
CA LEU A 37 14.05 -12.57 -34.96
C LEU A 37 15.52 -12.14 -35.13
N ALA A 38 16.29 -12.82 -35.98
CA ALA A 38 17.71 -12.57 -36.18
C ALA A 38 18.03 -11.56 -37.31
N GLN A 39 17.03 -10.97 -37.97
CA GLN A 39 17.22 -10.03 -39.09
C GLN A 39 16.84 -8.56 -38.77
N VAL A 40 16.96 -8.12 -37.52
CA VAL A 40 16.96 -6.68 -37.21
C VAL A 40 18.35 -6.10 -37.53
N THR A 41 18.48 -5.75 -38.81
CA THR A 41 19.36 -4.76 -39.46
C THR A 41 20.49 -4.12 -38.64
N GLU A 42 21.72 -4.39 -39.07
CA GLU A 42 22.88 -3.51 -38.91
C GLU A 42 22.59 -2.13 -39.54
N GLY A 43 22.72 -1.06 -38.77
CA GLY A 43 22.58 0.32 -39.23
C GLY A 43 23.64 1.24 -38.60
N GLU A 44 24.61 1.62 -39.45
CA GLU A 44 25.52 2.79 -39.46
C GLU A 44 26.28 3.29 -38.19
N PRO A 45 27.49 3.87 -38.35
CA PRO A 45 28.39 4.15 -37.24
C PRO A 45 27.91 5.34 -36.41
N ILE A 46 27.70 5.08 -35.13
CA ILE A 46 27.29 6.07 -34.13
C ILE A 46 28.37 7.15 -33.99
N ALA A 47 28.02 8.39 -34.35
CA ALA A 47 28.78 9.57 -33.97
C ALA A 47 28.87 9.66 -32.44
N TRP A 48 30.05 10.00 -31.93
CA TRP A 48 30.38 10.09 -30.51
C TRP A 48 29.44 11.09 -29.80
N VAL A 49 28.48 10.61 -29.01
CA VAL A 49 27.63 11.45 -28.16
C VAL A 49 28.36 11.68 -26.83
N PRO A 50 28.51 12.94 -26.35
CA PRO A 50 29.19 13.19 -25.09
C PRO A 50 28.42 12.57 -23.91
N SER A 51 29.15 11.97 -22.97
CA SER A 51 28.60 11.48 -21.70
C SER A 51 27.94 12.62 -20.92
N GLY A 52 26.61 12.59 -20.77
CA GLY A 52 25.94 13.64 -19.99
C GLY A 52 24.41 13.65 -19.93
N ALA A 53 23.69 12.73 -20.57
CA ALA A 53 22.23 12.68 -20.46
C ALA A 53 21.79 11.41 -19.74
N LYS A 54 21.46 11.52 -18.45
CA LYS A 54 20.62 10.52 -17.78
C LYS A 54 19.25 10.61 -18.44
N PHE A 55 18.96 9.66 -19.33
CA PHE A 55 17.63 9.55 -19.91
C PHE A 55 16.69 9.06 -18.81
N LEU A 56 15.89 9.97 -18.23
CA LEU A 56 14.77 9.56 -17.38
C LEU A 56 13.77 8.89 -18.32
N VAL A 57 13.62 7.57 -18.20
CA VAL A 57 12.49 6.88 -18.82
C VAL A 57 11.23 7.51 -18.22
N PRO A 58 10.31 8.06 -19.03
CA PRO A 58 9.05 8.56 -18.50
C PRO A 58 8.33 7.40 -17.83
N GLU A 59 8.22 7.43 -16.51
CA GLU A 59 7.43 6.47 -15.78
C GLU A 59 5.94 6.71 -16.13
N PRO A 60 5.15 5.64 -16.34
CA PRO A 60 3.71 5.78 -16.48
C PRO A 60 3.16 6.58 -15.30
N PRO A 61 2.18 7.48 -15.53
CA PRO A 61 1.60 8.25 -14.44
C PRO A 61 1.01 7.31 -13.40
N LEU A 62 1.35 7.53 -12.12
CA LEU A 62 0.79 6.79 -11.00
C LEU A 62 -0.68 7.21 -10.80
N ILE A 63 -1.61 6.34 -11.18
CA ILE A 63 -3.04 6.55 -11.07
C ILE A 63 -3.67 5.29 -10.49
N LEU A 64 -4.19 5.40 -9.27
CA LEU A 64 -5.01 4.34 -8.68
C LEU A 64 -6.39 4.38 -9.33
N THR A 65 -6.66 3.39 -10.17
CA THR A 65 -7.95 3.25 -10.83
C THR A 65 -8.94 2.65 -9.84
N TYR A 66 -10.18 3.15 -9.86
CA TYR A 66 -11.28 2.50 -9.13
C TYR A 66 -11.88 1.39 -10.00
N HIS A 67 -11.88 0.17 -9.48
CA HIS A 67 -12.34 -1.04 -10.19
C HIS A 67 -13.78 -1.42 -9.85
N ASN A 68 -14.58 -0.43 -9.39
CA ASN A 68 -16.02 -0.54 -9.13
C ASN A 68 -16.44 -1.56 -8.06
N GLY A 69 -15.49 -2.12 -7.32
CA GLY A 69 -15.74 -3.01 -6.20
C GLY A 69 -16.00 -2.27 -4.88
N PRO A 70 -16.40 -3.00 -3.83
CA PRO A 70 -16.68 -2.40 -2.54
C PRO A 70 -15.42 -1.83 -1.89
N ILE A 71 -15.59 -0.72 -1.16
CA ILE A 71 -14.62 -0.16 -0.24
C ILE A 71 -15.29 -0.04 1.14
N LEU A 72 -14.53 0.22 2.21
CA LEU A 72 -15.10 0.49 3.54
C LEU A 72 -15.68 1.92 3.61
N ALA A 73 -16.68 2.19 2.77
CA ALA A 73 -17.40 3.45 2.69
C ALA A 73 -18.54 3.50 3.70
N GLY A 74 -18.81 4.66 4.28
CA GLY A 74 -19.89 4.79 5.25
C GLY A 74 -19.94 6.14 5.95
N VAL A 75 -20.81 6.23 6.95
CA VAL A 75 -20.95 7.40 7.82
C VAL A 75 -20.37 7.07 9.19
N GLY A 76 -19.77 8.06 9.86
CA GLY A 76 -19.23 7.91 11.20
C GLY A 76 -17.75 7.56 11.17
N LYS A 77 -17.40 6.39 11.72
CA LYS A 77 -16.02 5.92 11.89
C LYS A 77 -15.91 4.47 11.46
N VAL A 78 -14.77 4.05 10.93
CA VAL A 78 -14.50 2.63 10.64
C VAL A 78 -14.30 1.89 11.96
N PRO A 79 -15.12 0.88 12.30
CA PRO A 79 -14.90 0.04 13.47
C PRO A 79 -13.65 -0.81 13.29
N VAL A 80 -12.77 -0.86 14.29
CA VAL A 80 -11.55 -1.67 14.29
C VAL A 80 -11.58 -2.62 15.47
N TYR A 81 -11.31 -3.89 15.20
CA TYR A 81 -11.18 -4.96 16.19
C TYR A 81 -9.75 -5.48 16.17
N VAL A 82 -9.07 -5.54 17.32
CA VAL A 82 -7.65 -5.91 17.38
C VAL A 82 -7.43 -7.25 18.05
N ILE A 83 -6.59 -8.08 17.44
CA ILE A 83 -6.12 -9.36 17.98
C ILE A 83 -4.61 -9.21 18.22
N TRP A 84 -4.22 -9.17 19.49
CA TRP A 84 -2.81 -9.21 19.90
C TRP A 84 -2.34 -10.66 19.99
N TYR A 85 -1.57 -11.11 19.01
CA TYR A 85 -1.08 -12.49 18.95
C TYR A 85 0.37 -12.58 19.44
N GLY A 86 0.57 -13.19 20.60
CA GLY A 86 1.86 -13.26 21.29
C GLY A 86 2.07 -12.16 22.33
N ASN A 87 3.32 -11.89 22.67
CA ASN A 87 3.67 -11.07 23.82
C ASN A 87 3.88 -9.59 23.45
N PHE A 88 2.87 -8.77 23.72
CA PHE A 88 2.94 -7.31 23.64
C PHE A 88 2.85 -6.71 25.04
N SER A 89 3.78 -5.81 25.36
CA SER A 89 3.71 -5.04 26.59
C SER A 89 2.62 -3.97 26.53
N GLU A 90 2.13 -3.52 27.68
CA GLU A 90 1.10 -2.48 27.74
C GLU A 90 1.52 -1.16 27.06
N PRO A 91 2.77 -0.65 27.21
CA PRO A 91 3.23 0.51 26.46
C PRO A 91 3.16 0.37 24.94
N GLN A 92 3.43 -0.83 24.42
CA GLN A 92 3.34 -1.13 22.99
C GLN A 92 1.89 -1.10 22.50
N LYS A 93 0.96 -1.72 23.25
CA LYS A 93 -0.48 -1.67 22.95
C LYS A 93 -1.02 -0.24 22.99
N MET A 94 -0.61 0.53 24.01
CA MET A 94 -1.01 1.93 24.15
C MET A 94 -0.58 2.79 22.97
N MET A 95 0.59 2.54 22.38
CA MET A 95 1.03 3.27 21.17
C MET A 95 0.05 3.09 20.00
N VAL A 96 -0.41 1.87 19.77
CA VAL A 96 -1.37 1.56 18.69
C VAL A 96 -2.76 2.11 19.01
N ARG A 97 -3.21 2.03 20.26
CA ARG A 97 -4.47 2.65 20.71
C ARG A 97 -4.47 4.16 20.52
N ASP A 98 -3.35 4.81 20.87
CA ASP A 98 -3.16 6.25 20.65
C ASP A 98 -3.17 6.59 19.16
N PHE A 99 -2.54 5.77 18.31
CA PHE A 99 -2.58 5.93 16.86
C PHE A 99 -4.02 5.89 16.32
N PHE A 100 -4.81 4.87 16.65
CA PHE A 100 -6.20 4.77 16.19
C PHE A 100 -7.04 5.96 16.67
N SER A 101 -6.92 6.33 17.95
CA SER A 101 -7.63 7.47 18.53
C SER A 101 -7.25 8.80 17.86
N SER A 102 -5.98 8.94 17.45
CA SER A 102 -5.47 10.13 16.77
C SER A 102 -6.06 10.34 15.38
N THR A 103 -6.60 9.30 14.72
CA THR A 103 -7.26 9.45 13.42
C THR A 103 -8.49 10.36 13.48
N GLY A 104 -9.18 10.41 14.63
CA GLY A 104 -10.40 11.20 14.83
C GLY A 104 -10.20 12.50 15.61
N ASP A 105 -8.99 12.79 16.10
CA ASP A 105 -8.74 13.99 16.91
C ASP A 105 -8.52 15.24 16.04
N ALA A 106 -9.57 16.04 15.92
CA ALA A 106 -9.53 17.30 15.18
C ALA A 106 -8.75 18.42 15.91
N ASN A 107 -8.41 18.25 17.19
CA ASN A 107 -7.70 19.27 17.96
C ASN A 107 -6.18 19.18 17.78
N CYS A 108 -5.66 18.08 17.26
CA CYS A 108 -4.24 17.87 17.07
C CYS A 108 -3.71 18.77 15.92
N PRO A 109 -2.74 19.67 16.18
CA PRO A 109 -2.21 20.57 15.16
C PRO A 109 -1.56 19.83 14.01
N ALA A 110 -1.86 20.23 12.77
CA ALA A 110 -1.26 19.60 11.59
C ALA A 110 0.24 19.95 11.44
N PRO A 111 1.06 19.06 10.86
CA PRO A 111 0.66 17.74 10.36
C PRO A 111 0.37 16.75 11.50
N SER A 112 -0.77 16.05 11.38
CA SER A 112 -1.31 15.15 12.39
C SER A 112 -1.86 13.86 11.79
N VAL A 113 -2.00 12.81 12.60
CA VAL A 113 -2.63 11.54 12.18
C VAL A 113 -4.03 11.80 11.62
N ASN A 114 -4.80 12.70 12.24
CA ASN A 114 -6.12 13.11 11.74
C ASN A 114 -6.04 13.75 10.34
N SER A 115 -5.09 14.67 10.11
CA SER A 115 -4.93 15.31 8.81
C SER A 115 -4.50 14.33 7.71
N TRP A 116 -3.69 13.33 8.08
CA TRP A 116 -3.28 12.24 7.20
C TRP A 116 -4.46 11.34 6.85
N TRP A 117 -5.20 10.86 7.86
CA TRP A 117 -6.32 9.95 7.65
C TRP A 117 -7.45 10.60 6.86
N LYS A 118 -7.69 11.91 7.01
CA LYS A 118 -8.70 12.65 6.22
C LYS A 118 -8.52 12.53 4.70
N MET A 119 -7.30 12.25 4.21
CA MET A 119 -7.05 12.03 2.79
C MET A 119 -7.80 10.80 2.25
N THR A 120 -8.11 9.80 3.08
CA THR A 120 -8.93 8.65 2.68
C THR A 120 -10.34 9.06 2.25
N GLY A 121 -10.83 10.23 2.68
CA GLY A 121 -12.11 10.78 2.24
C GLY A 121 -12.17 11.11 0.73
N GLY A 122 -11.03 11.17 0.04
CA GLY A 122 -10.96 11.29 -1.42
C GLY A 122 -11.36 10.00 -2.16
N TYR A 123 -11.31 8.85 -1.48
CA TYR A 123 -11.67 7.55 -2.03
C TYR A 123 -13.17 7.33 -1.85
N LYS A 124 -13.88 7.15 -2.97
CA LYS A 124 -15.34 7.06 -3.02
C LYS A 124 -15.77 5.81 -3.74
N ASN A 125 -16.84 5.19 -3.25
CA ASN A 125 -17.48 4.07 -3.94
C ASN A 125 -18.31 4.56 -5.14
N LEU A 126 -18.96 3.62 -5.84
CA LEU A 126 -19.85 3.90 -6.98
C LEU A 126 -20.98 4.89 -6.63
N GLU A 127 -21.50 4.84 -5.41
CA GLU A 127 -22.55 5.73 -4.92
C GLU A 127 -22.02 7.10 -4.49
N GLY A 128 -20.72 7.35 -4.59
CA GLY A 128 -20.07 8.60 -4.18
C GLY A 128 -19.87 8.74 -2.66
N VAL A 129 -20.07 7.67 -1.89
CA VAL A 129 -19.83 7.62 -0.45
C VAL A 129 -18.34 7.40 -0.19
N SER A 130 -17.77 8.25 0.65
CA SER A 130 -16.35 8.22 1.01
C SER A 130 -16.03 7.20 2.10
N VAL A 131 -14.76 6.81 2.20
CA VAL A 131 -14.21 6.21 3.42
C VAL A 131 -14.43 7.15 4.63
N PRO A 132 -14.89 6.65 5.79
CA PRO A 132 -15.01 7.44 7.00
C PRO A 132 -13.68 8.06 7.44
N GLN A 133 -13.68 9.37 7.72
CA GLN A 133 -12.47 10.14 8.06
C GLN A 133 -12.02 10.00 9.52
N ALA A 134 -12.35 8.89 10.16
CA ALA A 134 -11.82 8.46 11.45
C ALA A 134 -12.04 6.96 11.64
N VAL A 135 -11.29 6.35 12.55
CA VAL A 135 -11.52 4.98 13.02
C VAL A 135 -11.89 4.97 14.50
N THR A 136 -12.49 3.87 14.95
CA THR A 136 -12.74 3.60 16.38
C THR A 136 -12.22 2.21 16.71
N LEU A 137 -11.38 2.10 17.75
CA LEU A 137 -11.09 0.79 18.34
C LEU A 137 -12.30 0.36 19.17
N GLU A 138 -13.06 -0.63 18.70
CA GLU A 138 -14.27 -1.11 19.36
C GLU A 138 -13.96 -2.13 20.46
N ALA A 139 -13.09 -3.09 20.16
CA ALA A 139 -12.64 -4.08 21.13
C ALA A 139 -11.28 -4.66 20.73
N GLU A 140 -10.61 -5.24 21.72
CA GLU A 140 -9.36 -5.96 21.53
C GLU A 140 -9.35 -7.25 22.35
N ILE A 141 -8.66 -8.27 21.83
CA ILE A 141 -8.40 -9.53 22.53
C ILE A 141 -6.91 -9.83 22.48
N CYS A 142 -6.45 -10.66 23.42
CA CYS A 142 -5.05 -11.08 23.50
C CYS A 142 -4.95 -12.60 23.47
N ASP A 143 -4.13 -13.11 22.58
CA ASP A 143 -3.69 -14.49 22.52
C ASP A 143 -2.22 -14.58 22.92
N PHE A 144 -1.95 -14.41 24.21
CA PHE A 144 -0.60 -14.48 24.77
C PHE A 144 0.04 -15.87 24.59
N GLY A 145 -0.79 -16.91 24.56
CA GLY A 145 -0.35 -18.30 24.45
C GLY A 145 0.09 -18.69 23.04
N CYS A 146 -0.17 -17.85 22.04
CA CYS A 146 -0.01 -18.17 20.62
C CYS A 146 -0.76 -19.48 20.30
N SER A 147 -2.09 -19.45 20.33
CA SER A 147 -2.93 -20.66 20.22
C SER A 147 -2.71 -21.52 18.96
N HIS A 148 -2.14 -20.93 17.91
CA HIS A 148 -1.74 -21.60 16.65
C HIS A 148 -0.21 -21.78 16.53
N GLY A 149 0.54 -21.63 17.62
CA GLY A 149 2.01 -21.67 17.63
C GLY A 149 2.67 -20.37 17.17
N LYS A 150 4.00 -20.35 17.13
CA LYS A 150 4.80 -19.16 16.74
C LYS A 150 5.27 -19.17 15.29
N THR A 151 4.76 -20.10 14.48
CA THR A 151 5.03 -20.18 13.04
C THR A 151 3.70 -20.30 12.35
N LEU A 152 3.30 -19.24 11.63
CA LEU A 152 1.97 -19.11 11.06
C LEU A 152 2.05 -19.04 9.53
N SER A 153 1.13 -19.71 8.87
CA SER A 153 0.78 -19.49 7.47
C SER A 153 -0.30 -18.41 7.33
N SER A 154 -0.55 -17.94 6.10
CA SER A 154 -1.67 -17.03 5.83
C SER A 154 -3.04 -17.63 6.21
N ALA A 155 -3.18 -18.96 6.10
CA ALA A 155 -4.41 -19.66 6.49
C ALA A 155 -4.59 -19.70 8.01
N ASP A 156 -3.50 -19.74 8.79
CA ASP A 156 -3.57 -19.65 10.25
C ASP A 156 -4.02 -18.26 10.69
N ILE A 157 -3.55 -17.21 10.02
CA ILE A 157 -4.03 -15.82 10.25
C ILE A 157 -5.54 -15.73 10.00
N GLU A 158 -6.05 -16.24 8.88
CA GLU A 158 -7.50 -16.26 8.60
C GLU A 158 -8.26 -17.02 9.71
N THR A 159 -7.74 -18.18 10.13
CA THR A 159 -8.35 -18.99 11.19
C THR A 159 -8.40 -18.25 12.53
N ILE A 160 -7.35 -17.49 12.87
CA ILE A 160 -7.32 -16.63 14.07
C ILE A 160 -8.42 -15.57 14.01
N VAL A 161 -8.63 -14.93 12.85
CA VAL A 161 -9.72 -13.96 12.66
C VAL A 161 -11.07 -14.64 12.84
N VAL A 162 -11.32 -15.77 12.16
CA VAL A 162 -12.60 -16.49 12.25
C VAL A 162 -12.87 -16.93 13.70
N ASN A 163 -11.87 -17.41 14.42
CA ASN A 163 -12.02 -17.79 15.82
C ASN A 163 -12.35 -16.60 16.74
N SER A 164 -11.82 -15.41 16.43
CA SER A 164 -12.10 -14.19 17.20
C SER A 164 -13.56 -13.75 17.14
N LEU A 165 -14.33 -14.20 16.13
CA LEU A 165 -15.77 -13.92 15.97
C LEU A 165 -16.64 -14.60 17.03
N SER A 166 -16.05 -15.47 17.87
CA SER A 166 -16.69 -15.91 19.11
C SER A 166 -16.82 -14.79 20.16
N THR A 167 -16.02 -13.73 20.02
CA THR A 167 -15.97 -12.55 20.90
C THR A 167 -16.34 -11.26 20.17
N PHE A 168 -15.87 -11.09 18.94
CA PHE A 168 -16.17 -9.93 18.10
C PHE A 168 -17.45 -10.15 17.27
N PRO A 169 -18.17 -9.08 16.90
CA PRO A 169 -19.29 -9.20 15.97
C PRO A 169 -18.79 -9.59 14.58
N SER A 170 -19.69 -10.06 13.73
CA SER A 170 -19.45 -10.26 12.30
C SER A 170 -19.99 -9.05 11.50
N ASP A 171 -19.10 -8.10 11.21
CA ASP A 171 -19.39 -6.85 10.53
C ASP A 171 -18.49 -6.68 9.30
N ALA A 172 -19.11 -6.66 8.11
CA ALA A 172 -18.41 -6.49 6.84
C ALA A 172 -17.93 -5.04 6.61
N ASN A 173 -18.38 -4.10 7.43
CA ASN A 173 -17.94 -2.70 7.40
C ASN A 173 -16.84 -2.42 8.45
N ALA A 174 -16.40 -3.43 9.19
CA ALA A 174 -15.34 -3.32 10.17
C ALA A 174 -14.00 -3.84 9.62
N LEU A 175 -12.92 -3.48 10.31
CA LEU A 175 -11.57 -3.97 10.06
C LEU A 175 -11.12 -4.85 11.23
N TYR A 176 -10.78 -6.11 10.95
CA TYR A 176 -10.19 -7.02 11.92
C TYR A 176 -8.68 -7.02 11.77
N MET A 177 -7.95 -6.50 12.74
CA MET A 177 -6.49 -6.36 12.69
C MET A 177 -5.81 -7.38 13.60
N ILE A 178 -4.81 -8.09 13.07
CA ILE A 178 -3.98 -9.04 13.81
C ILE A 178 -2.56 -8.50 13.89
N PHE A 179 -2.05 -8.39 15.10
CA PHE A 179 -0.69 -7.95 15.35
C PHE A 179 0.09 -9.09 15.99
N THR A 180 1.19 -9.52 15.35
CA THR A 180 2.04 -10.60 15.86
C THR A 180 3.28 -10.05 16.55
N SER A 181 3.61 -10.57 17.73
CA SER A 181 4.79 -10.13 18.49
C SER A 181 6.10 -10.47 17.77
N HIS A 182 7.20 -9.85 18.21
CA HIS A 182 8.49 -9.89 17.51
C HIS A 182 9.05 -11.30 17.30
N ASP A 183 8.67 -12.23 18.17
CA ASP A 183 9.09 -13.63 18.22
C ASP A 183 8.14 -14.61 17.49
N VAL A 184 7.14 -14.11 16.78
CA VAL A 184 6.24 -14.90 15.92
C VAL A 184 6.67 -14.78 14.46
N VAL A 185 6.90 -15.91 13.82
CA VAL A 185 7.24 -16.02 12.40
C VAL A 185 5.97 -16.22 11.60
N VAL A 186 5.74 -15.40 10.59
CA VAL A 186 4.63 -15.55 9.64
C VAL A 186 5.21 -15.77 8.25
N ALA A 187 4.57 -16.63 7.45
CA ALA A 187 4.96 -16.86 6.06
C ALA A 187 5.11 -15.52 5.31
N ASP A 188 6.19 -15.42 4.55
CA ASP A 188 6.58 -14.24 3.75
C ASP A 188 6.88 -12.95 4.52
N PHE A 189 6.72 -12.95 5.87
CA PHE A 189 7.17 -11.85 6.70
C PHE A 189 8.67 -11.61 6.51
N CYS A 190 9.07 -10.36 6.40
CA CYS A 190 10.45 -9.93 6.14
C CYS A 190 11.01 -10.32 4.76
N THR A 191 10.38 -11.23 4.02
CA THR A 191 10.83 -11.66 2.68
C THR A 191 10.20 -10.81 1.58
N SER A 192 8.88 -10.67 1.58
CA SER A 192 8.16 -9.86 0.58
C SER A 192 7.25 -8.82 1.23
N GLN A 193 6.89 -9.00 2.50
CA GLN A 193 5.88 -8.17 3.16
C GLN A 193 6.20 -7.91 4.65
N CYS A 194 5.65 -6.81 5.15
CA CYS A 194 5.67 -6.44 6.57
C CYS A 194 4.28 -6.56 7.22
N GLY A 195 3.28 -6.79 6.38
CA GLY A 195 1.87 -6.94 6.69
C GLY A 195 1.11 -7.21 5.40
N SER A 196 -0.15 -7.60 5.51
CA SER A 196 -1.03 -7.93 4.39
C SER A 196 -2.48 -7.73 4.79
N HIS A 197 -3.37 -7.47 3.84
CA HIS A 197 -4.81 -7.53 4.07
C HIS A 197 -5.49 -8.46 3.06
N TYR A 198 -6.60 -9.05 3.50
CA TYR A 198 -7.42 -9.98 2.73
C TYR A 198 -8.87 -9.87 3.21
N ALA A 199 -9.75 -10.64 2.60
CA ALA A 199 -11.09 -10.85 3.10
C ALA A 199 -11.34 -12.33 3.36
N THR A 200 -12.01 -12.64 4.46
CA THR A 200 -12.43 -14.02 4.74
C THR A 200 -13.36 -14.52 3.63
N PRO A 201 -13.45 -15.84 3.40
CA PRO A 201 -14.57 -16.40 2.65
C PRO A 201 -15.90 -16.13 3.37
N ALA A 202 -17.01 -16.21 2.62
CA ALA A 202 -18.35 -16.17 3.18
C ALA A 202 -18.66 -17.52 3.84
N LEU A 203 -18.62 -17.57 5.17
CA LEU A 203 -18.82 -18.76 5.99
C LEU A 203 -19.99 -18.55 6.95
N ASN A 204 -20.52 -19.65 7.53
CA ASN A 204 -21.50 -19.55 8.61
C ASN A 204 -20.96 -18.76 9.82
N ALA A 205 -19.67 -18.93 10.15
CA ALA A 205 -19.00 -18.21 11.23
C ALA A 205 -18.88 -16.69 10.96
N THR A 206 -18.90 -16.27 9.70
CA THR A 206 -18.85 -14.86 9.27
C THR A 206 -20.24 -14.32 8.91
N GLY A 207 -21.30 -15.00 9.36
CA GLY A 207 -22.69 -14.61 9.06
C GLY A 207 -23.01 -14.60 7.57
N GLY A 208 -22.31 -15.41 6.76
CA GLY A 208 -22.44 -15.46 5.31
C GLY A 208 -21.81 -14.28 4.57
N LYS A 209 -20.90 -13.53 5.21
CA LYS A 209 -20.25 -12.33 4.64
C LYS A 209 -18.75 -12.54 4.47
N GLN A 210 -18.15 -11.82 3.54
CA GLN A 210 -16.70 -11.64 3.53
C GLN A 210 -16.35 -10.51 4.50
N LEU A 211 -15.37 -10.74 5.38
CA LEU A 211 -14.93 -9.76 6.37
C LEU A 211 -13.51 -9.30 6.05
N PRO A 212 -13.26 -7.99 5.87
CA PRO A 212 -11.92 -7.47 5.65
C PRO A 212 -11.05 -7.63 6.90
N TYR A 213 -9.86 -8.19 6.75
CA TYR A 213 -8.90 -8.32 7.83
C TYR A 213 -7.49 -7.99 7.38
N ALA A 214 -6.66 -7.55 8.32
CA ALA A 214 -5.31 -7.10 8.09
C ALA A 214 -4.36 -7.67 9.13
N TRP A 215 -3.20 -8.14 8.72
CA TRP A 215 -2.13 -8.58 9.60
C TRP A 215 -0.90 -7.66 9.47
N VAL A 216 -0.24 -7.37 10.58
CA VAL A 216 1.06 -6.68 10.64
C VAL A 216 1.95 -7.36 11.67
N GLY A 217 3.20 -7.65 11.29
CA GLY A 217 4.19 -8.27 12.17
C GLY A 217 5.12 -7.26 12.83
N ASN A 218 5.51 -7.51 14.09
CA ASN A 218 6.58 -6.75 14.74
C ASN A 218 7.95 -7.16 14.17
N PRO A 219 8.70 -6.24 13.53
CA PRO A 219 9.93 -6.60 12.84
C PRO A 219 11.18 -6.61 13.72
N GLU A 220 11.08 -6.23 15.00
CA GLU A 220 12.20 -5.95 15.91
C GLU A 220 13.31 -7.01 15.86
N SER A 221 12.97 -8.29 16.01
CA SER A 221 13.94 -9.39 16.04
C SER A 221 14.19 -10.10 14.71
N GLN A 222 13.48 -9.72 13.63
CA GLN A 222 13.54 -10.44 12.35
C GLN A 222 14.09 -9.59 11.20
N CYS A 223 13.57 -8.37 11.02
CA CYS A 223 13.90 -7.53 9.87
C CYS A 223 13.64 -6.04 10.10
N ALA A 224 14.07 -5.50 11.24
CA ALA A 224 13.91 -4.07 11.55
C ALA A 224 14.40 -3.18 10.38
N GLY A 225 15.52 -3.52 9.74
CA GLY A 225 16.07 -2.77 8.61
C GLY A 225 15.16 -2.66 7.38
N LYS A 226 14.16 -3.53 7.24
CA LYS A 226 13.19 -3.52 6.14
C LYS A 226 11.86 -2.95 6.58
N CYS A 227 11.28 -3.54 7.62
CA CYS A 227 9.91 -3.24 8.04
C CYS A 227 9.82 -2.13 9.09
N ALA A 228 10.94 -1.71 9.67
CA ALA A 228 11.03 -0.52 10.51
C ALA A 228 11.95 0.56 9.88
N TRP A 229 12.26 0.46 8.58
CA TRP A 229 12.91 1.57 7.88
C TRP A 229 12.01 2.83 7.96
N PRO A 230 12.54 4.01 8.32
CA PRO A 230 13.95 4.40 8.40
C PRO A 230 14.61 4.34 9.81
N PHE A 231 13.99 3.69 10.79
CA PHE A 231 14.48 3.62 12.19
C PHE A 231 15.52 2.53 12.45
N ALA A 232 15.78 1.68 11.47
CA ALA A 232 16.83 0.67 11.52
C ALA A 232 17.64 0.66 10.23
N LYS A 233 18.88 0.18 10.34
CA LYS A 233 19.81 0.12 9.21
C LYS A 233 19.22 -0.74 8.09
N PRO A 234 19.06 -0.21 6.86
CA PRO A 234 18.52 -0.99 5.76
C PRO A 234 19.42 -2.16 5.39
N GLU A 235 18.80 -3.25 4.94
CA GLU A 235 19.53 -4.45 4.47
C GLU A 235 20.26 -4.19 3.15
N TYR A 236 19.69 -3.33 2.30
CA TYR A 236 20.23 -2.96 0.99
C TYR A 236 20.24 -1.43 0.82
N GLY A 237 21.18 -0.92 0.00
CA GLY A 237 21.30 0.50 -0.31
C GLY A 237 22.27 1.25 0.62
N PRO A 238 22.34 2.59 0.51
CA PRO A 238 23.18 3.41 1.36
C PRO A 238 22.82 3.26 2.84
N ALA A 239 23.80 2.92 3.66
CA ALA A 239 23.63 2.74 5.09
C ALA A 239 23.79 4.06 5.85
N ASP A 240 22.89 5.01 5.60
CA ASP A 240 22.81 6.23 6.39
C ASP A 240 22.48 5.90 7.85
N THR A 241 22.82 6.81 8.77
CA THR A 241 22.47 6.63 10.19
C THR A 241 20.95 6.52 10.32
N PRO A 242 20.44 5.44 10.95
CA PRO A 242 19.00 5.29 11.15
C PRO A 242 18.41 6.48 11.90
N LEU A 243 17.18 6.83 11.55
CA LEU A 243 16.45 7.88 12.25
C LEU A 243 16.08 7.44 13.67
N LEU A 244 15.94 8.40 14.58
CA LEU A 244 15.47 8.10 15.93
C LEU A 244 13.94 7.86 15.92
N PRO A 245 13.47 6.71 16.45
CA PRO A 245 12.07 6.34 16.48
C PRO A 245 11.29 7.21 17.48
N PRO A 246 10.17 7.83 17.07
CA PRO A 246 9.51 8.86 17.87
C PRO A 246 8.81 8.37 19.15
N ASN A 247 8.72 7.06 19.35
CA ASN A 247 8.19 6.47 20.59
C ASN A 247 9.20 5.58 21.30
N GLY A 248 10.46 5.59 20.87
CA GLY A 248 11.57 4.87 21.52
C GLY A 248 11.54 3.34 21.34
N ASP A 249 10.66 2.80 20.50
CA ASP A 249 10.56 1.37 20.21
C ASP A 249 10.61 1.16 18.69
N ILE A 250 11.78 0.73 18.19
CA ILE A 250 12.02 0.54 16.74
C ILE A 250 11.00 -0.43 16.12
N GLY A 251 10.68 -1.52 16.83
CA GLY A 251 9.73 -2.52 16.38
C GLY A 251 8.34 -1.92 16.21
N MET A 252 7.85 -1.26 17.26
CA MET A 252 6.51 -0.68 17.26
C MET A 252 6.37 0.55 16.36
N ASP A 253 7.37 1.43 16.31
CA ASP A 253 7.35 2.57 15.40
C ASP A 253 7.36 2.10 13.93
N GLY A 254 8.10 1.01 13.64
CA GLY A 254 8.00 0.30 12.36
C GLY A 254 6.64 -0.35 12.12
N MET A 255 6.04 -0.97 13.15
CA MET A 255 4.68 -1.49 13.04
C MET A 255 3.67 -0.40 12.73
N ILE A 256 3.76 0.79 13.33
CA ILE A 256 2.82 1.89 13.04
C ILE A 256 2.86 2.29 11.56
N ILE A 257 4.06 2.36 10.95
CA ILE A 257 4.19 2.61 9.50
C ILE A 257 3.37 1.60 8.70
N ASN A 258 3.50 0.31 9.05
CA ASN A 258 2.83 -0.78 8.33
C ASN A 258 1.33 -0.88 8.67
N ILE A 259 0.94 -0.62 9.91
CA ILE A 259 -0.46 -0.49 10.33
C ILE A 259 -1.13 0.60 9.51
N ALA A 260 -0.50 1.77 9.39
CA ALA A 260 -1.02 2.88 8.62
C ALA A 260 -1.15 2.53 7.12
N ALA A 261 -0.12 1.91 6.54
CA ALA A 261 -0.12 1.50 5.14
C ALA A 261 -1.20 0.46 4.82
N ILE A 262 -1.22 -0.64 5.58
CA ILE A 262 -2.15 -1.75 5.38
C ILE A 262 -3.58 -1.33 5.70
N MET A 263 -3.81 -0.52 6.74
CA MET A 263 -5.14 0.02 7.05
C MET A 263 -5.67 0.89 5.91
N ALA A 264 -4.83 1.76 5.32
CA ALA A 264 -5.24 2.57 4.17
C ALA A 264 -5.56 1.70 2.93
N GLY A 265 -4.76 0.68 2.66
CA GLY A 265 -5.04 -0.33 1.62
C GLY A 265 -6.37 -1.04 1.87
N THR A 266 -6.56 -1.56 3.08
CA THR A 266 -7.76 -2.35 3.43
C THR A 266 -9.04 -1.52 3.33
N VAL A 267 -9.05 -0.25 3.74
CA VAL A 267 -10.28 0.56 3.66
C VAL A 267 -10.60 1.01 2.23
N THR A 268 -9.59 1.10 1.35
CA THR A 268 -9.74 1.57 -0.04
C THR A 268 -9.83 0.43 -1.07
N ASN A 269 -9.39 -0.78 -0.71
CA ASN A 269 -9.37 -1.95 -1.57
C ASN A 269 -9.59 -3.28 -0.79
N PRO A 270 -10.62 -3.40 0.07
CA PRO A 270 -10.76 -4.55 0.98
C PRO A 270 -10.90 -5.92 0.30
N PHE A 271 -11.34 -5.94 -0.96
CA PHE A 271 -11.65 -7.15 -1.73
C PHE A 271 -10.92 -7.20 -3.08
N ASN A 272 -9.76 -6.54 -3.22
CA ASN A 272 -8.96 -6.49 -4.46
C ASN A 272 -9.75 -6.03 -5.71
N SER A 273 -10.74 -5.18 -5.50
CA SER A 273 -11.63 -4.62 -6.54
C SER A 273 -11.97 -3.14 -6.30
N GLY A 274 -11.35 -2.51 -5.31
CA GLY A 274 -11.47 -1.08 -5.00
C GLY A 274 -10.48 -0.23 -5.79
N PHE A 275 -9.62 0.52 -5.09
CA PHE A 275 -8.63 1.41 -5.72
C PHE A 275 -7.25 0.76 -5.80
N TYR A 276 -6.76 0.52 -7.02
CA TYR A 276 -5.39 0.05 -7.23
C TYR A 276 -4.85 0.33 -8.64
N GLN A 277 -3.53 0.22 -8.80
CA GLN A 277 -2.82 0.17 -10.09
C GLN A 277 -2.03 -1.14 -10.20
N GLY A 278 -1.90 -1.65 -11.43
CA GLY A 278 -1.14 -2.88 -11.72
C GLY A 278 -2.02 -4.13 -11.70
N ASP A 279 -1.39 -5.27 -11.50
CA ASP A 279 -2.08 -6.56 -11.41
C ASP A 279 -2.89 -6.64 -10.11
N GLY A 280 -4.13 -7.09 -10.17
CA GLY A 280 -4.98 -7.29 -8.98
C GLY A 280 -4.45 -8.36 -8.02
N ALA A 281 -3.54 -9.24 -8.47
CA ALA A 281 -2.82 -10.18 -7.61
C ALA A 281 -1.63 -9.55 -6.87
N ALA A 282 -1.15 -8.38 -7.32
CA ALA A 282 -0.06 -7.62 -6.70
C ALA A 282 -0.29 -6.11 -6.84
N PRO A 283 -1.39 -5.57 -6.26
CA PRO A 283 -1.81 -4.20 -6.50
C PRO A 283 -0.90 -3.18 -5.82
N LEU A 284 -0.60 -2.09 -6.53
CA LEU A 284 -0.21 -0.84 -5.89
C LEU A 284 -1.48 -0.15 -5.40
N GLU A 285 -1.56 0.13 -4.11
CA GLU A 285 -2.72 0.66 -3.40
C GLU A 285 -2.40 2.03 -2.79
N ALA A 286 -3.35 2.60 -2.03
CA ALA A 286 -3.28 3.94 -1.45
C ALA A 286 -1.91 4.28 -0.83
N ALA A 287 -1.32 3.39 -0.04
CA ALA A 287 -0.01 3.60 0.57
C ALA A 287 1.15 2.93 -0.19
N THR A 288 0.95 1.73 -0.76
CA THR A 288 2.03 0.97 -1.43
C THR A 288 2.45 1.60 -2.76
N ALA A 289 1.55 2.35 -3.41
CA ALA A 289 1.87 3.23 -4.53
C ALA A 289 2.86 4.34 -4.15
N CYS A 290 2.97 4.66 -2.86
CA CYS A 290 3.81 5.74 -2.33
C CYS A 290 4.93 5.21 -1.42
N THR A 291 5.37 3.97 -1.65
CA THR A 291 6.34 3.28 -0.79
C THR A 291 7.59 4.12 -0.54
N GLY A 292 7.97 4.23 0.74
CA GLY A 292 9.18 4.94 1.18
C GLY A 292 9.08 6.46 1.20
N MET A 293 7.95 7.06 0.78
CA MET A 293 7.74 8.50 0.86
C MET A 293 7.10 8.89 2.18
N PHE A 294 7.84 9.59 3.03
CA PHE A 294 7.35 10.11 4.32
C PHE A 294 7.37 11.64 4.40
N GLY A 295 8.11 12.31 3.52
CA GLY A 295 8.24 13.77 3.50
C GLY A 295 8.47 14.31 2.09
N ALA A 296 8.49 15.64 1.97
CA ALA A 296 8.76 16.30 0.70
C ALA A 296 10.17 15.95 0.20
N GLY A 297 10.31 15.71 -1.11
CA GLY A 297 11.60 15.38 -1.73
C GLY A 297 12.14 13.99 -1.40
N ALA A 298 11.30 13.07 -0.90
CA ALA A 298 11.67 11.68 -0.69
C ALA A 298 12.11 11.00 -1.99
N TYR A 299 13.07 10.09 -1.89
CA TYR A 299 13.57 9.24 -2.97
C TYR A 299 14.14 7.94 -2.37
N SER A 300 14.52 6.97 -3.19
CA SER A 300 15.07 5.70 -2.70
C SER A 300 16.27 5.90 -1.75
N GLY A 301 16.11 5.54 -0.48
CA GLY A 301 17.11 5.72 0.58
C GLY A 301 16.95 6.98 1.42
N TYR A 302 16.09 7.92 1.04
CA TYR A 302 15.81 9.15 1.80
C TYR A 302 14.30 9.30 2.06
N ALA A 303 13.92 9.30 3.33
CA ALA A 303 12.52 9.37 3.77
C ALA A 303 11.81 10.68 3.39
N GLY A 304 12.55 11.70 2.95
CA GLY A 304 12.06 13.05 2.71
C GLY A 304 12.32 13.99 3.88
N GLN A 305 11.89 15.23 3.74
CA GLN A 305 11.98 16.23 4.81
C GLN A 305 10.99 15.89 5.93
N LEU A 306 11.52 15.57 7.10
CA LEU A 306 10.75 15.22 8.31
C LEU A 306 10.83 16.31 9.36
N LEU A 307 9.92 16.24 10.33
CA LEU A 307 10.00 17.01 11.56
C LEU A 307 10.96 16.32 12.53
N HIS A 308 11.64 17.12 13.34
CA HIS A 308 12.52 16.65 14.39
C HIS A 308 12.08 17.20 15.75
N ASP A 309 12.17 16.37 16.79
CA ASP A 309 12.11 16.88 18.15
C ASP A 309 13.46 17.51 18.53
N GLU A 310 13.45 18.74 19.01
CA GLU A 310 14.67 19.48 19.34
C GLU A 310 15.39 18.93 20.58
N VAL A 311 14.69 18.20 21.46
CA VAL A 311 15.20 17.66 22.72
C VAL A 311 15.67 16.22 22.54
N THR A 312 14.85 15.36 21.93
CA THR A 312 15.12 13.93 21.79
C THR A 312 15.81 13.58 20.48
N GLY A 313 15.67 14.42 19.44
CA GLY A 313 16.15 14.12 18.08
C GLY A 313 15.21 13.21 17.28
N ASP A 314 14.05 12.85 17.82
CA ASP A 314 13.07 11.97 17.19
C ASP A 314 12.64 12.47 15.82
N SER A 315 12.53 11.58 14.85
CA SER A 315 12.09 11.91 13.49
C SER A 315 10.65 11.47 13.25
N TYR A 316 9.79 12.39 12.81
CA TYR A 316 8.36 12.13 12.64
C TYR A 316 7.75 13.03 11.55
N ASN A 317 6.53 12.73 11.11
CA ASN A 317 5.78 13.59 10.20
C ASN A 317 4.32 13.82 10.62
N ALA A 318 3.86 13.19 11.70
CA ALA A 318 2.51 13.35 12.20
C ALA A 318 2.48 13.42 13.74
N LYS A 319 1.73 14.37 14.27
CA LYS A 319 1.38 14.44 15.70
C LYS A 319 0.11 13.65 15.98
N GLY A 320 0.04 13.02 17.14
CA GLY A 320 -1.14 12.34 17.66
C GLY A 320 -1.56 12.86 19.02
N ILE A 321 -2.53 12.16 19.62
CA ILE A 321 -2.97 12.41 21.00
C ILE A 321 -1.86 12.06 22.00
N ASN A 322 -2.01 12.50 23.25
CA ASN A 322 -1.09 12.14 24.33
C ASN A 322 0.38 12.48 24.04
N ASN A 323 0.63 13.54 23.27
CA ASN A 323 1.94 13.95 22.78
C ASN A 323 2.69 12.89 21.96
N ARG A 324 1.99 11.87 21.46
CA ARG A 324 2.55 10.89 20.55
C ARG A 324 2.94 11.53 19.23
N LYS A 325 3.98 10.98 18.63
CA LYS A 325 4.49 11.34 17.32
C LYS A 325 4.63 10.08 16.50
N PHE A 326 4.37 10.19 15.22
CA PHE A 326 4.34 9.06 14.32
C PHE A 326 4.99 9.40 12.99
N LEU A 327 5.55 8.38 12.35
CA LEU A 327 5.95 8.43 10.95
C LEU A 327 4.92 7.64 10.14
N LEU A 328 4.22 8.33 9.26
CA LEU A 328 3.13 7.76 8.45
C LEU A 328 3.47 7.83 6.97
N PRO A 329 3.20 6.77 6.19
CA PRO A 329 3.47 6.79 4.76
C PRO A 329 2.65 7.87 4.07
N ALA A 330 3.18 8.43 2.99
CA ALA A 330 2.37 9.18 2.05
C ALA A 330 1.24 8.30 1.51
N LEU A 331 0.08 8.92 1.25
CA LEU A 331 -1.01 8.28 0.54
C LEU A 331 -1.09 8.87 -0.86
N TRP A 332 -1.43 8.06 -1.86
CA TRP A 332 -1.85 8.57 -3.15
C TRP A 332 -3.14 9.37 -2.92
N ASP A 333 -3.12 10.66 -3.21
CA ASP A 333 -4.27 11.51 -2.97
C ASP A 333 -5.10 11.63 -4.27
N PRO A 334 -6.34 11.11 -4.31
CA PRO A 334 -7.19 11.18 -5.49
C PRO A 334 -7.53 12.62 -5.93
N VAL A 335 -7.34 13.61 -5.05
CA VAL A 335 -7.61 15.03 -5.35
C VAL A 335 -6.42 15.68 -6.04
N SER A 336 -5.21 15.48 -5.52
CA SER A 336 -3.99 16.07 -6.10
C SER A 336 -3.27 15.18 -7.11
N LEU A 337 -3.73 13.93 -7.28
CA LEU A 337 -3.14 12.90 -8.14
C LEU A 337 -1.65 12.68 -7.88
N ASN A 338 -1.25 12.79 -6.61
CA ASN A 338 0.13 12.70 -6.17
C ASN A 338 0.22 11.98 -4.82
N CYS A 339 1.36 11.34 -4.57
CA CYS A 339 1.69 10.85 -3.24
C CYS A 339 1.90 12.03 -2.29
N THR A 340 1.07 12.09 -1.25
CA THR A 340 1.00 13.19 -0.30
C THR A 340 1.30 12.67 1.10
N PRO A 341 2.43 13.08 1.72
CA PRO A 341 2.67 12.88 3.14
C PRO A 341 1.61 13.59 4.01
N PRO A 342 1.54 13.33 5.33
CA PRO A 342 0.65 14.04 6.25
C PRO A 342 0.65 15.56 6.00
N PRO A 343 -0.48 16.16 5.59
CA PRO A 343 -0.51 17.53 5.11
C PRO A 343 -0.35 18.53 6.26
N SER A 344 0.41 19.59 6.02
CA SER A 344 0.49 20.74 6.94
C SER A 344 -0.78 21.60 6.89
N SER A 345 -1.01 22.41 7.94
CA SER A 345 -2.18 23.30 8.06
C SER A 345 -2.38 24.22 6.84
N SER A 346 -1.30 24.66 6.19
CA SER A 346 -1.37 25.54 5.02
C SER A 346 -1.92 24.84 3.78
N ARG A 347 -1.67 23.53 3.61
CA ARG A 347 -2.16 22.75 2.47
C ARG A 347 -3.63 22.38 2.61
N LEU A 348 -4.11 22.14 3.84
CA LEU A 348 -5.54 21.90 4.13
C LEU A 348 -6.44 23.07 3.71
N LEU A 349 -5.91 24.30 3.74
CA LEU A 349 -6.62 25.50 3.29
C LEU A 349 -6.59 25.64 1.77
N SER A 350 -5.52 25.22 1.10
CA SER A 350 -5.40 25.28 -0.36
C SER A 350 -6.35 24.32 -1.10
N GLY A 351 -6.79 23.23 -0.45
CA GLY A 351 -7.82 22.31 -1.00
C GLY A 351 -9.23 22.89 -1.00
N LYS A 352 -9.48 23.98 -0.26
CA LYS A 352 -10.69 24.81 -0.37
C LYS A 352 -10.44 25.99 -1.29
N ILE A 353 -10.17 25.74 -2.58
CA ILE A 353 -10.27 26.82 -3.57
C ILE A 353 -11.75 27.18 -3.70
N ARG A 354 -12.22 28.17 -2.91
CA ARG A 354 -13.38 28.96 -3.32
C ARG A 354 -12.95 29.71 -4.56
N ARG A 355 -13.33 29.23 -5.75
CA ARG A 355 -13.27 30.03 -6.97
C ARG A 355 -14.26 31.18 -6.80
N SER A 356 -13.81 32.30 -6.27
CA SER A 356 -14.55 33.54 -6.34
C SER A 356 -14.28 34.14 -7.71
N LEU A 357 -15.32 34.17 -8.57
CA LEU A 357 -15.29 34.94 -9.80
C LEU A 357 -15.27 36.42 -9.40
N VAL A 358 -14.17 37.10 -9.71
CA VAL A 358 -14.09 38.56 -9.57
C VAL A 358 -14.38 39.15 -10.95
N THR A 359 -15.36 40.05 -11.01
CA THR A 359 -15.68 40.82 -12.20
C THR A 359 -14.98 42.17 -12.13
N TYR A 360 -14.22 42.51 -13.17
CA TYR A 360 -13.63 43.84 -13.35
C TYR A 360 -13.88 44.26 -14.79
N ASP A 361 -14.49 45.43 -14.99
CA ASP A 361 -14.85 45.99 -16.30
C ASP A 361 -15.58 45.02 -17.25
N GLY A 362 -16.57 44.29 -16.72
CA GLY A 362 -17.43 43.40 -17.52
C GLY A 362 -16.78 42.09 -17.99
N ASN A 363 -15.53 41.82 -17.62
CA ASN A 363 -14.83 40.57 -17.93
C ASN A 363 -14.71 39.68 -16.68
N MET A 364 -14.93 38.38 -16.86
CA MET A 364 -14.75 37.36 -15.80
C MET A 364 -13.28 36.92 -15.72
N TYR A 365 -12.69 36.97 -14.53
CA TYR A 365 -11.35 36.47 -14.27
C TYR A 365 -11.37 35.34 -13.23
N VAL A 366 -10.50 34.34 -13.42
CA VAL A 366 -10.25 33.26 -12.45
C VAL A 366 -9.03 33.65 -11.63
N ASP A 367 -9.18 33.69 -10.31
CA ASP A 367 -8.09 34.03 -9.38
C ASP A 367 -6.96 32.97 -9.44
N SER A 368 -5.74 33.42 -9.71
CA SER A 368 -4.52 32.62 -9.67
C SER A 368 -3.73 33.01 -8.42
N THR A 369 -3.50 32.02 -7.55
CA THR A 369 -2.75 32.07 -6.29
C THR A 369 -1.55 33.04 -6.27
N LEU A 370 -1.49 33.85 -5.21
CA LEU A 370 -0.35 34.67 -4.82
C LEU A 370 0.91 33.81 -4.60
N VAL A 371 1.95 34.08 -5.39
CA VAL A 371 3.33 33.66 -5.13
C VAL A 371 4.17 34.93 -5.03
N ASP A 372 4.85 35.13 -3.90
CA ASP A 372 5.79 36.24 -3.64
C ASP A 372 5.31 37.67 -3.98
N GLY A 373 4.04 37.97 -3.69
CA GLY A 373 3.51 39.34 -3.75
C GLY A 373 3.49 39.98 -5.14
N ARG A 374 3.59 39.18 -6.22
CA ARG A 374 3.42 39.65 -7.60
C ARG A 374 2.27 38.91 -8.27
N VAL A 375 1.33 39.68 -8.83
CA VAL A 375 0.20 39.14 -9.61
C VAL A 375 0.71 38.70 -10.97
N VAL A 376 0.61 37.41 -11.29
CA VAL A 376 0.86 36.87 -12.64
C VAL A 376 -0.49 36.60 -13.30
N ILE A 377 -0.91 37.47 -14.21
CA ILE A 377 -2.16 37.30 -14.97
C ILE A 377 -1.87 36.37 -16.16
N GLN A 378 -2.34 35.12 -16.12
CA GLN A 378 -2.40 34.29 -17.32
C GLN A 378 -3.66 34.62 -18.11
N LYS A 379 -3.46 35.25 -19.27
CA LYS A 379 -4.53 35.56 -20.23
C LYS A 379 -4.95 34.25 -20.92
N LEU A 380 -6.13 33.71 -20.61
CA LEU A 380 -6.73 32.63 -21.39
C LEU A 380 -7.16 33.21 -22.75
N MET A 381 -6.46 32.83 -23.83
CA MET A 381 -7.00 33.00 -25.18
C MET A 381 -8.07 31.93 -25.40
N MET A 382 -9.34 32.32 -25.35
CA MET A 382 -10.42 31.53 -25.94
C MET A 382 -10.30 31.64 -27.47
N LEU A 383 -9.89 30.56 -28.11
CA LEU A 383 -10.14 30.36 -29.54
C LEU A 383 -11.56 29.82 -29.68
N TRP A 384 -12.34 30.49 -30.54
CA TRP A 384 -13.72 30.18 -30.89
C TRP A 384 -13.86 28.88 -31.65
#